data_AF-A0A838RVS6-F1
#
_entry.id   AF-A0A838RVS6-F1
#
_cell.length_a   1.000
_cell.length_b   1.000
_cell.length_c   1.000
_cell.angle_alpha   90.00
_cell.angle_beta   90.00
_cell.angle_gamma   90.00
#
_symmetry.space_group_name_H-M   'P 1'
#
loop_
_entity.id
_entity.type
_entity.pdbx_description
1 polymer ?
#
loop_
_entity_poly.entity_id
_entity_poly.type
_entity_poly.pdbx_seq_one_letter_code
_entity_poly.pdbx_strand_id
1 'polypeptide(L)'
;MPKFKAELISERRTFPPGSMIVPLDDNLAKVAINLLEPEAPDSLVVWGFFNAIFEQKEYGESYVLENLAREMMSANPALRAEFLQRLESDPEFASSPSSRLQFFYQRSPYWDPHMNLYPVGRVMSENSR
;
A
#
# COMPACT_ATOMS: atom_id res chain seq x y z
N MET A 1 -17.49 6.01 -6.47
CA MET A 1 -16.50 4.94 -6.76
C MET A 1 -15.13 5.42 -6.34
N PRO A 2 -14.30 4.57 -5.72
CA PRO A 2 -12.95 4.95 -5.32
C PRO A 2 -12.16 5.42 -6.54
N LYS A 3 -11.40 6.51 -6.40
CA LYS A 3 -10.46 6.98 -7.42
C LYS A 3 -9.07 6.49 -7.05
N PHE A 4 -8.48 5.65 -7.88
CA PHE A 4 -7.14 5.11 -7.68
C PHE A 4 -6.44 4.95 -9.02
N LYS A 5 -5.11 4.75 -8.96
CA LYS A 5 -4.28 4.32 -10.08
C LYS A 5 -3.55 3.06 -9.64
N ALA A 6 -3.55 2.02 -10.46
CA ALA A 6 -2.81 0.81 -10.17
C ALA A 6 -1.35 0.97 -10.61
N GLU A 7 -0.42 0.41 -9.84
CA GLU A 7 0.98 0.26 -10.22
C GLU A 7 1.33 -1.23 -10.19
N LEU A 8 1.93 -1.73 -11.27
CA LEU A 8 2.30 -3.13 -11.37
C LEU A 8 3.69 -3.35 -10.78
N ILE A 9 3.78 -4.27 -9.82
CA ILE A 9 5.03 -4.69 -9.19
C ILE A 9 5.18 -6.20 -9.42
N SER A 10 6.40 -6.62 -9.77
CA SER A 10 6.76 -8.03 -9.87
C SER A 10 7.59 -8.43 -8.66
N GLU A 11 7.10 -9.39 -7.88
CA GLU A 11 7.77 -9.88 -6.69
C GLU A 11 7.43 -11.35 -6.42
N ARG A 12 8.28 -12.02 -5.66
CA ARG A 12 7.92 -13.31 -5.07
C ARG A 12 7.14 -13.06 -3.78
N ARG A 13 5.88 -13.46 -3.76
CA ARG A 13 4.99 -13.28 -2.61
C ARG A 13 4.40 -14.60 -2.12
N THR A 14 4.23 -14.71 -0.82
CA THR A 14 3.40 -15.75 -0.19
C THR A 14 2.00 -15.19 0.04
N PHE A 15 0.98 -15.90 -0.42
CA PHE A 15 -0.41 -15.54 -0.17
C PHE A 15 -0.93 -16.25 1.09
N PRO A 16 -1.82 -15.64 1.88
CA PRO A 16 -2.32 -16.23 3.12
C PRO A 16 -3.14 -17.51 2.87
N PRO A 17 -3.22 -18.42 3.86
CA PRO A 17 -4.10 -19.59 3.78
C PRO A 17 -5.53 -19.22 3.38
N GLY A 18 -6.14 -20.00 2.48
CA GLY A 18 -7.46 -19.71 1.90
C GLY A 18 -7.42 -18.92 0.59
N SER A 19 -6.24 -18.50 0.12
CA SER A 19 -6.06 -17.92 -1.21
C SER A 19 -6.27 -18.98 -2.31
N MET A 20 -6.80 -18.54 -3.45
CA MET A 20 -7.15 -19.41 -4.58
C MET A 20 -6.40 -19.00 -5.85
N ILE A 21 -6.01 -19.99 -6.66
CA ILE A 21 -5.58 -19.76 -8.04
C ILE A 21 -6.82 -19.83 -8.91
N VAL A 22 -7.03 -18.80 -9.75
CA VAL A 22 -8.10 -18.76 -10.74
C VAL A 22 -7.48 -19.12 -12.10
N PRO A 23 -7.74 -20.32 -12.65
CA PRO A 23 -7.29 -20.68 -13.99
C PRO A 23 -7.94 -19.78 -15.04
N LEU A 24 -7.20 -19.47 -16.10
CA LEU A 24 -7.65 -18.60 -17.20
C LEU A 24 -7.59 -19.33 -18.56
N ASP A 25 -7.64 -20.66 -18.55
CA ASP A 25 -7.53 -21.55 -19.70
C ASP A 25 -8.89 -21.97 -20.30
N ASP A 26 -9.99 -21.38 -19.82
CA ASP A 26 -11.36 -21.66 -20.30
C ASP A 26 -12.06 -20.42 -20.91
N ASN A 27 -13.32 -20.61 -21.30
CA ASN A 27 -14.15 -19.55 -21.89
C ASN A 27 -14.59 -18.47 -20.88
N LEU A 28 -14.43 -18.70 -19.58
CA LEU A 28 -14.77 -17.77 -18.51
C LEU A 28 -13.59 -16.87 -18.11
N ALA A 29 -12.40 -17.11 -18.65
CA ALA A 29 -11.20 -16.30 -18.40
C ALA A 29 -11.45 -14.78 -18.53
N LYS A 30 -12.21 -14.35 -19.54
CA LYS A 30 -12.54 -12.93 -19.73
C LYS A 30 -13.39 -12.35 -18.60
N VAL A 31 -14.28 -13.15 -18.02
CA VAL A 31 -15.11 -12.75 -16.87
C VAL A 31 -14.22 -12.61 -15.64
N ALA A 32 -13.36 -13.59 -15.39
CA ALA A 32 -12.41 -13.54 -14.28
C ALA A 32 -11.50 -12.30 -14.39
N ILE A 33 -10.93 -12.03 -15.56
CA ILE A 33 -10.09 -10.84 -15.82
C ILE A 33 -10.87 -9.55 -15.55
N ASN A 34 -12.11 -9.42 -16.04
CA ASN A 34 -12.89 -8.20 -15.85
C ASN A 34 -13.24 -7.96 -14.36
N LEU A 35 -13.49 -9.02 -13.59
CA LEU A 35 -13.77 -8.91 -12.16
C LEU A 35 -12.51 -8.66 -11.33
N LEU A 36 -11.39 -9.29 -11.70
CA LEU A 36 -10.19 -9.36 -10.86
C LEU A 36 -9.14 -8.31 -11.22
N GLU A 37 -9.09 -7.78 -12.45
CA GLU A 37 -8.14 -6.72 -12.80
C GLU A 37 -8.58 -5.37 -12.22
N PRO A 38 -7.75 -4.67 -11.43
CA PRO A 38 -8.18 -3.47 -10.72
C PRO A 38 -8.59 -2.34 -11.67
N GLU A 39 -7.97 -2.26 -12.85
CA GLU A 39 -8.26 -1.23 -13.86
C GLU A 39 -9.43 -1.58 -14.80
N ALA A 40 -10.03 -2.77 -14.64
CA ALA A 40 -11.21 -3.15 -15.42
C ALA A 40 -12.45 -2.36 -14.95
N PRO A 41 -13.38 -2.03 -15.88
CA PRO A 41 -14.52 -1.16 -15.59
C PRO A 41 -15.51 -1.77 -14.58
N ASP A 42 -15.62 -3.10 -14.53
CA ASP A 42 -16.52 -3.84 -13.63
C ASP A 42 -15.75 -4.67 -12.60
N SER A 43 -14.58 -4.18 -12.18
CA SER A 43 -13.77 -4.87 -11.19
C SER A 43 -14.39 -4.87 -9.80
N LEU A 44 -14.06 -5.88 -9.01
CA LEU A 44 -14.54 -6.01 -7.63
C LEU A 44 -14.15 -4.80 -6.76
N VAL A 45 -13.02 -4.15 -7.03
CA VAL A 45 -12.63 -2.91 -6.32
C VAL A 45 -13.46 -1.70 -6.74
N VAL A 46 -13.84 -1.60 -8.01
CA VAL A 46 -14.77 -0.56 -8.47
C VAL A 46 -16.15 -0.72 -7.80
N TRP A 47 -16.57 -1.97 -7.61
CA TRP A 47 -17.79 -2.33 -6.89
C TRP A 47 -17.68 -2.23 -5.36
N GLY A 48 -16.48 -1.99 -4.84
CA GLY A 48 -16.21 -1.75 -3.42
C GLY A 48 -15.96 -2.99 -2.56
N PHE A 49 -15.89 -4.19 -3.14
CA PHE A 49 -15.59 -5.43 -2.40
C PHE A 49 -14.20 -5.42 -1.76
N PHE A 50 -13.27 -4.62 -2.30
CA PHE A 50 -11.89 -4.50 -1.79
C PHE A 50 -11.60 -3.15 -1.13
N ASN A 51 -12.61 -2.36 -0.73
CA ASN A 51 -12.39 -1.05 -0.12
C ASN A 51 -11.52 -1.10 1.14
N ALA A 52 -11.53 -2.22 1.87
CA ALA A 52 -10.75 -2.41 3.08
C ALA A 52 -9.24 -2.20 2.89
N ILE A 53 -8.71 -2.35 1.66
CA ILE A 53 -7.28 -2.13 1.37
C ILE A 53 -6.90 -0.64 1.42
N PHE A 54 -7.85 0.27 1.21
CA PHE A 54 -7.61 1.72 1.21
C PHE A 54 -7.70 2.33 2.62
N GLU A 55 -8.11 1.54 3.60
CA GLU A 55 -8.37 2.02 4.96
C GLU A 55 -7.14 1.79 5.83
N GLN A 56 -6.62 2.87 6.41
CA GLN A 56 -5.66 2.78 7.50
C GLN A 56 -6.39 2.19 8.73
N LYS A 57 -5.97 1.01 9.17
CA LYS A 57 -6.65 0.27 10.25
C LYS A 57 -6.32 0.78 11.65
N GLU A 58 -5.14 1.36 11.83
CA GLU A 58 -4.69 1.88 13.12
C GLU A 58 -4.13 3.30 12.98
N TYR A 59 -4.53 4.17 13.90
CA TYR A 59 -3.98 5.52 14.04
C TYR A 59 -3.18 5.59 15.34
N GLY A 60 -1.95 6.07 15.26
CA GLY A 60 -1.18 6.39 16.44
C GLY A 60 -1.62 7.72 17.03
N GLU A 61 -1.81 7.77 18.35
CA GLU A 61 -2.04 9.03 19.05
C GLU A 61 -0.86 9.98 18.88
N SER A 62 -1.12 11.28 18.67
CA SER A 62 -0.09 12.26 18.32
C SER A 62 1.09 12.31 19.29
N TYR A 63 0.83 12.15 20.60
CA TYR A 63 1.89 12.16 21.61
C TYR A 63 2.78 10.91 21.56
N VAL A 64 2.21 9.75 21.18
CA VAL A 64 2.97 8.51 20.98
C VAL A 64 3.84 8.65 19.72
N LEU A 65 3.25 9.19 18.64
CA LEU A 65 3.96 9.40 17.39
C LEU A 65 5.09 10.42 17.51
N GLU A 66 4.94 11.46 18.34
CA GLU A 66 6.02 12.42 18.58
C GLU A 66 7.23 11.76 19.25
N ASN A 67 6.99 10.95 20.29
CA ASN A 67 8.06 10.22 20.97
C ASN A 67 8.75 9.25 20.01
N LEU A 68 7.96 8.48 19.25
CA LEU A 68 8.47 7.57 18.23
C LEU A 68 9.30 8.30 17.17
N ALA A 69 8.85 9.45 16.68
CA ALA A 69 9.60 10.25 15.71
C ALA A 69 10.98 10.68 16.25
N ARG A 70 11.05 11.10 17.52
CA ARG A 70 12.33 11.48 18.16
C ARG A 70 13.28 10.30 18.29
N GLU A 71 12.76 9.13 18.66
CA GLU A 71 13.54 7.89 18.73
C GLU A 71 14.05 7.47 17.35
N MET A 72 13.18 7.47 16.34
CA MET A 72 13.52 7.10 14.96
C MET A 72 14.58 8.05 14.37
N MET A 73 14.48 9.35 14.59
CA MET A 73 15.50 10.32 14.13
C MET A 73 16.84 10.15 14.85
N SER A 74 16.81 9.79 16.14
CA SER A 74 18.03 9.54 16.92
C SER A 74 18.73 8.25 16.48
N ALA A 75 17.95 7.21 16.19
CA ALA A 75 18.45 5.90 15.79
C ALA A 75 18.90 5.84 14.33
N ASN A 76 18.29 6.65 13.45
CA ASN A 76 18.56 6.64 12.01
C ASN A 76 18.86 8.05 11.47
N PRO A 77 20.16 8.43 11.40
CA PRO A 77 20.58 9.73 10.85
C PRO A 77 20.16 9.96 9.39
N ALA A 78 20.05 8.91 8.58
CA ALA A 78 19.61 9.03 7.18
C ALA A 78 18.13 9.40 7.09
N LEU A 79 17.29 8.78 7.92
CA LEU A 79 15.88 9.15 8.04
C LEU A 79 15.70 10.59 8.51
N ARG A 80 16.52 11.03 9.47
CA ARG A 80 16.53 12.43 9.91
C ARG A 80 16.88 13.38 8.76
N ALA A 81 17.88 13.04 7.94
CA ALA A 81 18.25 13.84 6.79
C ALA A 81 17.12 13.92 5.74
N GLU A 82 16.47 12.80 5.43
CA GLU A 82 15.30 12.74 4.53
C GLU A 82 14.15 13.64 5.03
N PHE A 83 13.85 13.57 6.33
CA PHE A 83 12.83 14.42 6.95
C PHE A 83 13.15 15.91 6.84
N LEU A 84 14.38 16.31 7.16
CA LEU A 84 14.82 17.71 7.07
C LEU A 84 14.80 18.21 5.63
N GLN A 85 15.29 17.40 4.68
CA GLN A 85 15.22 17.74 3.25
C GLN A 85 13.78 17.97 2.81
N ARG A 86 12.85 17.10 3.23
CA ARG A 86 11.45 17.25 2.88
C ARG A 86 10.81 18.48 3.52
N LEU A 87 11.17 18.83 4.75
CA LEU A 87 10.74 20.09 5.38
C LEU A 87 11.18 21.32 4.59
N GLU A 88 12.35 21.29 3.96
CA GLU A 88 12.86 22.40 3.16
C GLU A 88 12.23 22.45 1.77
N SER A 89 11.99 21.30 1.15
CA SER A 89 11.52 21.22 -0.24
C SER A 89 10.00 21.29 -0.41
N ASP A 90 9.23 21.03 0.64
CA ASP A 90 7.76 20.90 0.58
C ASP A 90 7.07 21.76 1.67
N PRO A 91 6.66 23.00 1.33
CA PRO A 91 6.01 23.92 2.28
C PRO A 91 4.67 23.41 2.82
N GLU A 92 3.91 22.64 2.05
CA GLU A 92 2.64 22.05 2.50
C GLU A 92 2.91 20.99 3.58
N PHE A 93 3.93 20.15 3.36
CA PHE A 93 4.40 19.21 4.38
C PHE A 93 4.92 19.94 5.63
N ALA A 94 5.75 20.96 5.46
CA ALA A 94 6.35 21.70 6.57
C ALA A 94 5.32 22.38 7.47
N SER A 95 4.24 22.90 6.88
CA SER A 95 3.15 23.57 7.59
C SER A 95 2.15 22.64 8.26
N SER A 96 2.21 21.32 8.01
CA SER A 96 1.26 20.34 8.55
C SER A 96 1.87 19.48 9.66
N PRO A 97 1.50 19.67 10.94
CA PRO A 97 1.95 18.81 12.04
C PRO A 97 1.57 17.34 11.86
N SER A 98 0.36 17.06 11.39
CA SER A 98 -0.11 15.69 11.15
C SER A 98 0.68 15.02 10.04
N SER A 99 0.98 15.71 8.93
CA SER A 99 1.78 15.14 7.84
C SER A 99 3.19 14.77 8.31
N ARG A 100 3.80 15.60 9.18
CA ARG A 100 5.12 15.32 9.75
C ARG A 100 5.12 14.09 10.65
N LEU A 101 4.10 13.90 11.48
CA LEU A 101 3.97 12.69 12.31
C LEU A 101 3.68 11.45 11.44
N GLN A 102 2.83 11.60 10.42
CA GLN A 102 2.50 10.52 9.48
C GLN A 102 3.74 10.02 8.73
N PHE A 103 4.68 10.91 8.37
CA PHE A 103 5.95 10.54 7.73
C PHE A 103 6.74 9.50 8.54
N PHE A 104 6.79 9.67 9.87
CA PHE A 104 7.44 8.72 10.78
C PHE A 104 6.60 7.47 10.97
N TYR A 105 5.28 7.62 11.13
CA TYR A 105 4.40 6.47 11.30
C TYR A 105 4.49 5.49 10.12
N GLN A 106 4.47 6.00 8.88
CA GLN A 106 4.61 5.21 7.64
C GLN A 106 5.95 4.46 7.52
N ARG A 107 6.98 4.89 8.26
CA ARG A 107 8.32 4.26 8.28
C ARG A 107 8.55 3.47 9.57
N SER A 108 7.55 3.39 10.43
CA SER A 108 7.62 2.66 11.69
C SER A 108 7.27 1.19 11.49
N PRO A 109 7.66 0.30 12.42
CA PRO A 109 7.24 -1.10 12.41
C PRO A 109 5.72 -1.32 12.56
N TYR A 110 4.97 -0.28 12.92
CA TYR A 110 3.52 -0.35 13.14
C TYR A 110 2.71 0.00 11.89
N TRP A 111 3.36 0.48 10.82
CA TRP A 111 2.69 0.73 9.56
C TRP A 111 2.22 -0.58 8.94
N ASP A 112 0.96 -0.64 8.49
CA ASP A 112 0.47 -1.78 7.73
C ASP A 112 1.06 -1.76 6.30
N PRO A 113 1.97 -2.69 5.96
CA PRO A 113 2.56 -2.74 4.62
C PRO A 113 1.54 -3.12 3.53
N HIS A 114 0.36 -3.61 3.90
CA HIS A 114 -0.69 -4.00 2.96
C HIS A 114 -1.68 -2.87 2.63
N MET A 115 -1.51 -1.67 3.21
CA MET A 115 -2.33 -0.53 2.82
C MET A 115 -2.10 -0.21 1.32
N ASN A 116 -3.19 -0.06 0.58
CA ASN A 116 -3.25 0.10 -0.87
C ASN A 116 -2.74 -1.11 -1.67
N LEU A 117 -2.47 -2.24 -1.02
CA LEU A 117 -2.07 -3.46 -1.71
C LEU A 117 -3.29 -4.21 -2.24
N TYR A 118 -3.33 -4.39 -3.55
CA TYR A 118 -4.41 -5.13 -4.18
C TYR A 118 -4.32 -6.63 -3.85
N PRO A 119 -5.42 -7.30 -3.46
CA PRO A 119 -5.38 -8.67 -2.93
C PRO A 119 -5.30 -9.74 -4.02
N VAL A 120 -5.31 -9.35 -5.31
CA VAL A 120 -5.16 -10.26 -6.45
C VAL A 120 -3.81 -10.02 -7.12
N GLY A 121 -3.05 -11.09 -7.34
CA GLY A 121 -1.81 -11.06 -8.10
C GLY A 121 -1.92 -11.88 -9.38
N ARG A 122 -1.14 -11.50 -10.39
CA ARG A 122 -0.93 -12.32 -11.59
C ARG A 122 0.19 -13.30 -11.32
N VAL A 123 -0.06 -14.60 -11.50
CA VAL A 123 0.99 -15.61 -11.41
C VAL A 123 1.82 -15.54 -12.69
N MET A 124 3.03 -15.00 -12.59
CA MET A 124 4.00 -15.02 -13.68
C MET A 124 4.81 -16.31 -13.59
N SER A 125 4.77 -17.15 -14.63
CA SER A 125 5.69 -18.28 -14.73
C SER A 125 7.09 -17.76 -15.06
N GLU A 126 8.08 -18.04 -14.21
CA GLU A 126 9.48 -18.03 -14.65
C GLU A 126 9.67 -19.22 -15.63
N ASN A 127 9.89 -18.91 -16.91
CA ASN A 127 10.25 -19.84 -17.99
C ASN A 127 9.26 -20.98 -18.32
N SER A 128 8.47 -20.79 -19.39
CA SER A 128 8.25 -21.89 -20.33
C SER A 128 9.51 -22.05 -21.18
N ARG A 129 10.27 -23.11 -20.91
CA ARG A 129 11.12 -23.75 -21.93
C ARG A 129 10.28 -24.75 -22.71
#